data_AF-A0A0S6X618-F1
#
_entry.id   AF-A0A0S6X618-F1
#
_cell.length_a   1.000
_cell.length_b   1.000
_cell.length_c   1.000
_cell.angle_alpha   90.00
_cell.angle_beta   90.00
_cell.angle_gamma   90.00
#
_symmetry.space_group_name_H-M   'P 1'
#
loop_
_entity.id
_entity.type
_entity.pdbx_description
1 polymer ?
#
loop_
_entity_poly.entity_id
_entity_poly.type
_entity_poly.pdbx_seq_one_letter_code
_entity_poly.pdbx_strand_id
1 'polypeptide(L)'
;MSAEIPPPYTALQRHPMMAQANHDEASRFNFLTQFNRYLSGDLGKGNWLAYENRVLPAFEAIHGRSPENREEIRVAMNQDPWHRTWSALKRNSMEMRQQNGRQIVLRQLDELDAKAKAYNEASGLLELDPSVEQPLYVTCVDIHCQPGSYHTEERPGDVAVAANYDVGLFATTGGALGSLNDGGGQAVVGWIKENCLDWSPERVLDVGCTVGHNAVPIAQGFPEAEVIGIDTAAPGCAMARRARPAWV
;
A
#
# COMPACT_ATOMS: atom_id res chain seq x y z
N MET A 1 14.36 -17.36 17.45
CA MET A 1 13.16 -16.50 17.64
C MET A 1 12.05 -17.14 16.82
N SER A 2 10.95 -17.61 17.42
CA SER A 2 9.82 -18.04 16.60
C SER A 2 9.38 -16.82 15.79
N ALA A 3 9.51 -16.88 14.47
CA ALA A 3 8.95 -15.84 13.63
C ALA A 3 7.45 -15.85 13.91
N GLU A 4 6.95 -14.85 14.66
CA GLU A 4 5.52 -14.75 14.93
C GLU A 4 4.79 -14.84 13.61
N ILE A 5 3.83 -15.76 13.57
CA ILE A 5 2.93 -15.97 12.46
C ILE A 5 2.06 -14.70 12.41
N PRO A 6 2.02 -13.97 11.29
CA PRO A 6 1.09 -12.87 11.11
C PRO A 6 -0.32 -13.24 11.56
N PRO A 7 -1.07 -12.31 12.18
CA PRO A 7 -2.45 -12.58 12.57
C PRO A 7 -3.28 -13.00 11.34
N PRO A 8 -4.43 -13.67 11.52
CA PRO A 8 -5.31 -13.94 10.40
C PRO A 8 -5.87 -12.61 9.84
N TYR A 9 -6.18 -12.58 8.55
CA TYR A 9 -6.81 -11.45 7.85
C TYR A 9 -8.06 -10.95 8.56
N THR A 10 -8.83 -11.86 9.18
CA THR A 10 -10.03 -11.55 9.95
C THR A 10 -9.76 -10.80 11.26
N ALA A 11 -8.50 -10.65 11.68
CA ALA A 11 -8.11 -9.82 12.82
C ALA A 11 -8.01 -8.33 12.47
N LEU A 12 -8.10 -7.96 11.19
CA LEU A 12 -8.16 -6.56 10.77
C LEU A 12 -9.41 -5.89 11.36
N GLN A 13 -9.21 -4.67 11.86
CA GLN A 13 -10.32 -3.83 12.25
C GLN A 13 -10.99 -3.30 10.98
N ARG A 14 -12.30 -3.42 10.92
CA ARG A 14 -13.06 -3.00 9.75
C ARG A 14 -13.52 -1.56 9.93
N HIS A 15 -13.21 -0.70 8.97
CA HIS A 15 -13.92 0.57 8.79
C HIS A 15 -15.07 0.40 7.80
N PRO A 16 -16.11 1.26 7.82
CA PRO A 16 -17.29 1.05 6.99
C PRO A 16 -17.09 1.11 5.46
N MET A 17 -15.94 1.65 4.99
CA MET A 17 -15.56 1.61 3.56
C MET A 17 -14.77 0.35 3.16
N MET A 18 -14.30 -0.45 4.13
CA MET A 18 -13.47 -1.61 3.82
C MET A 18 -14.31 -2.69 3.11
N ALA A 19 -13.85 -3.15 1.95
CA ALA A 19 -14.51 -4.24 1.24
C ALA A 19 -14.49 -5.53 2.08
N GLN A 20 -15.60 -6.26 2.12
CA GLN A 20 -15.71 -7.42 3.00
C GLN A 20 -15.20 -8.67 2.29
N ALA A 21 -14.17 -9.32 2.83
CA ALA A 21 -13.77 -10.64 2.38
C ALA A 21 -14.67 -11.74 2.97
N ASN A 22 -15.01 -12.74 2.16
CA ASN A 22 -15.56 -14.03 2.61
C ASN A 22 -14.45 -14.96 3.12
N HIS A 23 -14.81 -16.17 3.56
CA HIS A 23 -13.87 -17.15 4.12
C HIS A 23 -12.70 -17.47 3.17
N ASP A 24 -13.00 -17.78 1.91
CA ASP A 24 -11.99 -18.21 0.93
C ASP A 24 -11.11 -17.04 0.48
N GLU A 25 -11.71 -15.86 0.31
CA GLU A 25 -11.01 -14.61 0.04
C GLU A 25 -10.03 -14.26 1.18
N ALA A 26 -10.45 -14.35 2.43
CA ALA A 26 -9.60 -14.13 3.60
C ALA A 26 -8.48 -15.18 3.69
N SER A 27 -8.78 -16.45 3.36
CA SER A 27 -7.79 -17.54 3.34
C SER A 27 -6.70 -17.31 2.28
N ARG A 28 -7.06 -16.78 1.10
CA ARG A 28 -6.08 -16.40 0.07
C ARG A 28 -5.14 -15.28 0.55
N PHE A 29 -5.67 -14.27 1.25
CA PHE A 29 -4.81 -13.24 1.84
C PHE A 29 -3.92 -13.78 2.96
N ASN A 30 -4.41 -14.67 3.82
CA ASN A 30 -3.58 -15.34 4.82
C ASN A 30 -2.40 -16.07 4.17
N PHE A 31 -2.67 -16.85 3.12
CA PHE A 31 -1.62 -17.51 2.36
C PHE A 31 -0.63 -16.50 1.78
N LEU A 32 -1.12 -15.45 1.10
CA LEU A 32 -0.25 -14.44 0.48
C LEU A 32 0.62 -13.71 1.51
N THR A 33 0.09 -13.39 2.69
CA THR A 33 0.86 -12.79 3.78
C THR A 33 2.02 -13.69 4.20
N GLN A 34 1.75 -14.96 4.47
CA GLN A 34 2.78 -15.92 4.87
C GLN A 34 3.78 -16.17 3.74
N PHE A 35 3.29 -16.28 2.51
CA PHE A 35 4.12 -16.48 1.32
C PHE A 35 5.06 -15.27 1.11
N ASN A 36 4.57 -14.04 1.23
CA ASN A 36 5.39 -12.83 1.13
C ASN A 36 6.45 -12.74 2.23
N ARG A 37 6.11 -13.16 3.45
CA ARG A 37 7.06 -13.22 4.58
C ARG A 37 8.15 -14.27 4.33
N TYR A 38 7.78 -15.46 3.89
CA TYR A 38 8.72 -16.52 3.53
C TYR A 38 9.63 -16.12 2.36
N LEU A 39 9.04 -15.51 1.31
CA LEU A 39 9.77 -14.99 0.16
C LEU A 39 10.78 -13.91 0.55
N SER A 40 10.38 -12.96 1.39
CA SER A 40 11.25 -11.83 1.77
C SER A 40 12.27 -12.20 2.84
N GLY A 41 11.94 -13.18 3.68
CA GLY A 41 12.83 -13.75 4.69
C GLY A 41 13.71 -14.85 4.12
N ASP A 42 13.24 -16.09 4.20
CA ASP A 42 14.08 -17.28 4.00
C ASP A 42 14.56 -17.44 2.56
N LEU A 43 13.67 -17.28 1.57
CA LEU A 43 14.11 -17.32 0.17
C LEU A 43 14.91 -16.08 -0.23
N GLY A 44 14.60 -14.93 0.37
CA GLY A 44 15.30 -13.67 0.15
C GLY A 44 16.79 -13.76 0.48
N LYS A 45 17.14 -14.41 1.60
CA LYS A 45 18.54 -14.67 2.01
C LYS A 45 19.33 -15.43 0.94
N GLY A 46 18.68 -16.26 0.14
CA GLY A 46 19.33 -16.98 -0.95
C GLY A 46 19.91 -16.07 -2.04
N ASN A 47 19.41 -14.84 -2.21
CA ASN A 47 20.02 -13.87 -3.12
C ASN A 47 21.41 -13.44 -2.69
N TRP A 48 21.63 -13.30 -1.38
CA TRP A 48 22.96 -12.99 -0.86
C TRP A 48 23.93 -14.15 -1.13
N LEU A 49 23.49 -15.39 -0.89
CA LEU A 49 24.30 -16.57 -1.20
C LEU A 49 24.58 -16.71 -2.70
N ALA A 50 23.61 -16.41 -3.56
CA ALA A 50 23.77 -16.38 -5.01
C ALA A 50 24.79 -15.31 -5.43
N TYR A 51 24.71 -14.13 -4.82
CA TYR A 51 25.63 -13.04 -5.08
C TYR A 51 27.08 -13.44 -4.74
N GLU A 52 27.32 -13.82 -3.49
CA GLU A 52 28.66 -14.11 -2.96
C GLU A 52 29.32 -15.31 -3.66
N ASN A 53 28.57 -16.39 -3.91
CA ASN A 53 29.16 -17.65 -4.35
C ASN A 53 29.15 -17.85 -5.87
N ARG A 54 28.36 -17.08 -6.63
CA ARG A 54 28.23 -17.26 -8.08
C ARG A 54 28.37 -15.97 -8.86
N VAL A 55 27.60 -14.94 -8.51
CA VAL A 55 27.52 -13.72 -9.33
C VAL A 55 28.77 -12.87 -9.19
N LEU A 56 29.24 -12.60 -7.97
CA LEU A 56 30.44 -11.80 -7.73
C LEU A 56 31.70 -12.47 -8.33
N PRO A 57 31.98 -13.77 -8.08
CA PRO A 57 33.12 -14.44 -8.71
C PRO A 57 33.05 -14.45 -10.25
N ALA A 58 31.86 -14.67 -10.83
CA ALA A 58 31.69 -14.64 -12.28
C ALA A 58 31.89 -13.24 -12.87
N PHE A 59 31.41 -12.21 -12.16
CA PHE A 59 31.63 -10.82 -12.55
C PHE A 59 33.12 -10.47 -12.54
N GLU A 60 33.83 -10.79 -11.46
CA GLU A 60 35.26 -10.53 -11.32
C GLU A 60 36.09 -11.28 -12.37
N ALA A 61 35.73 -12.52 -12.70
CA ALA A 61 36.40 -13.28 -13.74
C ALA A 61 36.26 -12.66 -15.15
N ILE A 62 35.11 -12.03 -15.44
CA ILE A 62 34.83 -11.39 -16.74
C ILE A 62 35.44 -9.98 -16.80
N HIS A 63 35.33 -9.20 -15.73
CA HIS A 63 35.66 -7.78 -15.71
C HIS A 63 37.03 -7.46 -15.10
N GLY A 64 37.66 -8.40 -14.39
CA GLY A 64 38.92 -8.20 -13.69
C GLY A 64 38.84 -7.25 -12.48
N ARG A 65 37.62 -6.92 -12.02
CA ARG A 65 37.33 -6.07 -10.87
C ARG A 65 35.98 -6.41 -10.24
N SER A 66 35.76 -5.98 -9.01
CA SER A 66 34.44 -6.06 -8.36
C SER A 66 33.45 -5.03 -8.93
N PRO A 67 32.13 -5.22 -8.73
CA PRO A 67 31.12 -4.25 -9.14
C PRO A 67 31.27 -2.91 -8.41
N GLU A 68 31.08 -1.80 -9.11
CA GLU A 68 31.23 -0.44 -8.56
C GLU A 68 29.92 0.11 -7.98
N ASN A 69 28.78 -0.39 -8.44
CA ASN A 69 27.48 0.14 -8.08
C ASN A 69 26.37 -0.91 -8.16
N ARG A 70 25.19 -0.55 -7.61
CA ARG A 70 24.01 -1.42 -7.57
C ARG A 70 23.47 -1.81 -8.96
N GLU A 71 23.74 -1.02 -10.00
CA GLU A 71 23.20 -1.28 -11.34
C GLU A 71 23.99 -2.41 -12.02
N GLU A 72 25.31 -2.46 -11.83
CA GLU A 72 26.14 -3.60 -12.27
C GLU A 72 25.72 -4.88 -11.54
N ILE A 73 25.51 -4.81 -10.22
CA ILE A 73 25.01 -5.93 -9.42
C ILE A 73 23.65 -6.38 -9.95
N ARG A 74 22.72 -5.45 -10.23
CA ARG A 74 21.40 -5.77 -10.77
C ARG A 74 21.48 -6.51 -12.11
N VAL A 75 22.31 -6.02 -13.05
CA VAL A 75 22.48 -6.67 -14.36
C VAL A 75 23.03 -8.09 -14.20
N ALA A 76 24.04 -8.27 -13.35
CA ALA A 76 24.66 -9.56 -13.11
C ALA A 76 23.72 -10.54 -12.37
N MET A 77 23.05 -10.08 -11.30
CA MET A 77 22.07 -10.87 -10.55
C MET A 77 20.88 -11.29 -11.43
N ASN A 78 20.47 -10.47 -12.40
CA ASN A 78 19.40 -10.82 -13.34
C ASN A 78 19.74 -12.00 -14.27
N GLN A 79 21.00 -12.44 -14.32
CA GLN A 79 21.38 -13.67 -15.03
C GLN A 79 21.34 -14.91 -14.14
N ASP A 80 21.37 -14.75 -12.81
CA ASP A 80 21.42 -15.87 -11.88
C ASP A 80 20.05 -16.57 -11.76
N PRO A 81 19.99 -17.91 -11.86
CA PRO A 81 18.73 -18.65 -11.86
C PRO A 81 17.98 -18.57 -10.52
N TRP A 82 18.69 -18.47 -9.38
CA TRP A 82 18.05 -18.29 -8.08
C TRP A 82 17.38 -16.93 -8.01
N HIS A 83 18.11 -15.87 -8.36
CA HIS A 83 17.57 -14.51 -8.34
C HIS A 83 16.35 -14.37 -9.25
N ARG A 84 16.43 -14.91 -10.47
CA ARG A 84 15.31 -14.91 -11.42
C ARG A 84 14.08 -15.65 -10.87
N THR A 85 14.29 -16.81 -10.24
CA THR A 85 13.19 -17.58 -9.62
C THR A 85 12.56 -16.81 -8.47
N TRP A 86 13.37 -16.29 -7.55
CA TRP A 86 12.89 -15.50 -6.42
C TRP A 86 12.15 -14.23 -6.87
N SER A 87 12.70 -13.50 -7.84
CA SER A 87 12.10 -12.30 -8.41
C SER A 87 10.77 -12.59 -9.09
N ALA A 88 10.69 -13.68 -9.87
CA ALA A 88 9.44 -14.13 -10.47
C ALA A 88 8.37 -14.46 -9.42
N LEU A 89 8.75 -15.13 -8.32
CA LEU A 89 7.81 -15.42 -7.22
C LEU A 89 7.33 -14.15 -6.50
N LYS A 90 8.22 -13.17 -6.29
CA LYS A 90 7.86 -11.86 -5.71
C LYS A 90 6.90 -11.06 -6.61
N ARG A 91 7.10 -11.09 -7.94
CA ARG A 91 6.18 -10.47 -8.88
C ARG A 91 4.82 -11.18 -8.89
N ASN A 92 4.82 -12.51 -8.96
CA ASN A 92 3.60 -13.30 -8.96
C ASN A 92 2.79 -13.11 -7.66
N SER A 93 3.45 -13.02 -6.49
CA SER A 93 2.74 -12.78 -5.23
C SER A 93 2.01 -11.44 -5.23
N MET A 94 2.61 -10.41 -5.84
CA MET A 94 1.97 -9.11 -6.01
C MET A 94 0.80 -9.17 -6.99
N GLU A 95 0.96 -9.80 -8.16
CA GLU A 95 -0.14 -9.97 -9.12
C GLU A 95 -1.32 -10.76 -8.52
N MET A 96 -1.04 -11.83 -7.78
CA MET A 96 -2.06 -12.57 -7.04
C MET A 96 -2.78 -11.69 -6.01
N ARG A 97 -2.04 -10.83 -5.28
CA ARG A 97 -2.66 -9.87 -4.34
C ARG A 97 -3.63 -8.95 -5.06
N GLN A 98 -3.26 -8.45 -6.24
CA GLN A 98 -4.13 -7.56 -7.02
C GLN A 98 -5.35 -8.27 -7.59
N GLN A 99 -5.19 -9.49 -8.10
CA GLN A 99 -6.31 -10.29 -8.59
C GLN A 99 -7.32 -10.60 -7.48
N ASN A 100 -6.83 -11.05 -6.31
CA ASN A 100 -7.70 -11.37 -5.17
C ASN A 100 -8.39 -10.14 -4.60
N GLY A 101 -7.68 -9.01 -4.44
CA GLY A 101 -8.28 -7.77 -3.98
C GLY A 101 -9.35 -7.24 -4.93
N ARG A 102 -9.08 -7.24 -6.24
CA ARG A 102 -10.05 -6.84 -7.27
C ARG A 102 -11.28 -7.74 -7.26
N GLN A 103 -11.14 -9.05 -7.10
CA GLN A 103 -12.28 -9.96 -6.99
C GLN A 103 -13.21 -9.63 -5.81
N ILE A 104 -12.63 -9.29 -4.65
CA ILE A 104 -13.39 -8.88 -3.46
C ILE A 104 -14.14 -7.56 -3.73
N VAL A 105 -13.46 -6.60 -4.35
CA VAL A 105 -13.99 -5.26 -4.57
C VAL A 105 -15.07 -5.23 -5.64
N LEU A 106 -14.82 -5.83 -6.80
CA LEU A 106 -15.70 -5.72 -7.96
C LEU A 106 -17.09 -6.31 -7.70
N ARG A 107 -17.20 -7.37 -6.88
CA ARG A 107 -18.52 -7.92 -6.48
C ARG A 107 -19.29 -7.03 -5.50
N GLN A 108 -18.65 -6.01 -4.94
CA GLN A 108 -19.21 -5.06 -3.96
C GLN A 108 -19.20 -3.61 -4.47
N LEU A 109 -18.81 -3.38 -5.73
CA LEU A 109 -18.50 -2.03 -6.21
C LEU A 109 -19.70 -1.08 -6.15
N ASP A 110 -20.91 -1.55 -6.47
CA ASP A 110 -22.13 -0.75 -6.35
C ASP A 110 -22.38 -0.24 -4.92
N GLU A 111 -22.17 -1.10 -3.92
CA GLU A 111 -22.34 -0.73 -2.51
C GLU A 111 -21.23 0.22 -2.03
N LEU A 112 -19.99 -0.03 -2.46
CA LEU A 112 -18.84 0.81 -2.11
C LEU A 112 -18.98 2.21 -2.71
N ASP A 113 -19.34 2.33 -3.98
CA ASP A 113 -19.55 3.61 -4.65
C ASP A 113 -20.70 4.39 -3.99
N ALA A 114 -21.81 3.72 -3.68
CA ALA A 114 -22.94 4.35 -3.00
C ALA A 114 -22.55 4.88 -1.60
N LYS A 115 -21.74 4.12 -0.84
CA LYS A 115 -21.22 4.56 0.45
C LYS A 115 -20.27 5.74 0.32
N ALA A 116 -19.30 5.66 -0.60
CA ALA A 116 -18.34 6.74 -0.84
C ALA A 116 -19.08 8.04 -1.18
N LYS A 117 -20.02 7.97 -2.13
CA LYS A 117 -20.88 9.10 -2.50
C LYS A 117 -21.64 9.67 -1.31
N ALA A 118 -22.32 8.83 -0.53
CA ALA A 118 -23.08 9.29 0.64
C ALA A 118 -22.19 9.97 1.70
N TYR A 119 -20.99 9.44 1.95
CA TYR A 119 -20.03 10.08 2.87
C TYR A 119 -19.54 11.43 2.34
N ASN A 120 -19.22 11.51 1.05
CA ASN A 120 -18.75 12.75 0.43
C ASN A 120 -19.84 13.82 0.42
N GLU A 121 -21.06 13.47 0.02
CA GLU A 121 -22.22 14.38 0.05
C GLU A 121 -22.54 14.88 1.46
N ALA A 122 -22.47 14.00 2.47
CA ALA A 122 -22.70 14.40 3.86
C ALA A 122 -21.58 15.28 4.42
N SER A 123 -20.34 15.11 3.98
CA SER A 123 -19.20 15.90 4.45
C SER A 123 -19.10 17.27 3.77
N GLY A 124 -19.39 17.35 2.46
CA GLY A 124 -19.15 18.54 1.65
C GLY A 124 -17.68 18.94 1.52
N LEU A 125 -16.73 18.03 1.80
CA LEU A 125 -15.29 18.34 1.86
C LEU A 125 -14.49 17.86 0.65
N LEU A 126 -15.05 16.94 -0.14
CA LEU A 126 -14.35 16.43 -1.31
C LEU A 126 -14.44 17.45 -2.45
N GLU A 127 -13.28 17.90 -2.90
CA GLU A 127 -13.13 18.72 -4.10
C GLU A 127 -12.35 17.92 -5.13
N LEU A 128 -12.98 17.66 -6.28
CA LEU A 128 -12.33 17.02 -7.43
C LEU A 128 -12.19 18.06 -8.55
N ASP A 129 -10.98 18.22 -9.05
CA ASP A 129 -10.68 19.07 -10.19
C ASP A 129 -10.42 18.19 -11.44
N PRO A 130 -11.34 18.17 -12.42
CA PRO A 130 -11.19 17.36 -13.63
C PRO A 130 -10.07 17.85 -14.55
N SER A 131 -9.47 19.03 -14.29
CA SER A 131 -8.32 19.55 -15.04
C SER A 131 -6.98 18.99 -14.55
N VAL A 132 -6.95 18.25 -13.44
CA VAL A 132 -5.72 17.62 -12.93
C VAL A 132 -5.30 16.47 -13.85
N GLU A 133 -4.21 16.67 -14.57
CA GLU A 133 -3.59 15.63 -15.39
C GLU A 133 -2.75 14.67 -14.53
N GLN A 134 -2.87 13.37 -14.82
CA GLN A 134 -2.05 12.37 -14.14
C GLN A 134 -0.58 12.49 -14.57
N PRO A 135 0.38 12.53 -13.62
CA PRO A 135 1.80 12.56 -13.96
C PRO A 135 2.22 11.33 -14.77
N LEU A 136 3.12 11.50 -15.75
CA LEU A 136 3.60 10.39 -16.60
C LEU A 136 4.16 9.21 -15.80
N TYR A 137 4.86 9.48 -14.68
CA TYR A 137 5.42 8.41 -13.86
C TYR A 137 4.36 7.54 -13.17
N VAL A 138 3.15 8.07 -12.99
CA VAL A 138 2.00 7.38 -12.38
C VAL A 138 1.27 6.52 -13.41
N THR A 139 1.24 6.97 -14.67
CA THR A 139 0.48 6.36 -15.77
C THR A 139 1.30 5.43 -16.67
N CYS A 140 2.62 5.55 -16.67
CA CYS A 140 3.47 4.77 -17.58
C CYS A 140 3.54 3.28 -17.23
N VAL A 141 3.19 2.91 -15.98
CA VAL A 141 3.14 1.54 -15.50
C VAL A 141 2.05 1.36 -14.45
N ASP A 142 1.52 0.15 -14.34
CA ASP A 142 0.71 -0.28 -13.19
C ASP A 142 1.61 -0.39 -11.95
N ILE A 143 1.66 0.69 -11.16
CA ILE A 143 2.47 0.75 -9.93
C ILE A 143 2.02 -0.38 -8.99
N HIS A 144 2.99 -1.11 -8.42
CA HIS A 144 2.75 -2.30 -7.61
C HIS A 144 1.91 -3.38 -8.31
N CYS A 145 1.99 -3.46 -9.64
CA CYS A 145 1.21 -4.40 -10.47
C CYS A 145 -0.30 -4.20 -10.37
N GLN A 146 -0.78 -3.10 -9.76
CA GLN A 146 -2.20 -2.83 -9.60
C GLN A 146 -2.77 -2.45 -10.97
N PRO A 147 -3.65 -3.25 -11.58
CA PRO A 147 -4.23 -2.88 -12.87
C PRO A 147 -5.00 -1.57 -12.74
N GLY A 148 -4.70 -0.62 -13.62
CA GLY A 148 -5.22 0.74 -13.56
C GLY A 148 -4.43 1.66 -12.62
N SER A 149 -3.29 1.19 -12.10
CA SER A 149 -2.49 1.88 -11.09
C SER A 149 -3.40 2.39 -9.95
N TYR A 150 -3.17 3.58 -9.44
CA TYR A 150 -3.97 4.18 -8.36
C TYR A 150 -5.02 5.17 -8.85
N HIS A 151 -4.99 5.53 -10.13
CA HIS A 151 -5.73 6.66 -10.69
C HIS A 151 -6.88 6.28 -11.62
N THR A 152 -6.92 5.03 -12.10
CA THR A 152 -7.90 4.61 -13.12
C THR A 152 -9.23 4.26 -12.47
N GLU A 153 -10.30 4.72 -13.09
CA GLU A 153 -11.68 4.31 -12.84
C GLU A 153 -12.06 3.17 -13.78
N GLU A 154 -12.73 2.13 -13.28
CA GLU A 154 -13.34 1.07 -14.11
C GLU A 154 -14.68 1.55 -14.72
N ARG A 155 -15.34 2.50 -14.05
CA ARG A 155 -16.52 3.26 -14.46
C ARG A 155 -16.50 4.66 -13.80
N PRO A 156 -17.15 5.67 -14.40
CA PRO A 156 -17.07 7.04 -13.89
C PRO A 156 -17.39 7.18 -12.40
N GLY A 157 -16.45 7.74 -11.65
CA GLY A 157 -16.60 8.04 -10.22
C GLY A 157 -16.53 6.84 -9.27
N ASP A 158 -16.06 5.66 -9.72
CA ASP A 158 -15.92 4.51 -8.83
C ASP A 158 -14.72 4.59 -7.88
N VAL A 159 -14.75 3.77 -6.84
CA VAL A 159 -13.66 3.63 -5.86
C VAL A 159 -12.91 2.29 -5.96
N ALA A 160 -12.92 1.63 -7.11
CA ALA A 160 -12.44 0.25 -7.25
C ALA A 160 -10.95 0.10 -6.94
N VAL A 161 -10.09 0.94 -7.53
CA VAL A 161 -8.64 0.88 -7.31
C VAL A 161 -8.25 1.26 -5.87
N ALA A 162 -9.00 2.19 -5.26
CA ALA A 162 -8.82 2.62 -3.87
C ALA A 162 -9.21 1.52 -2.89
N ALA A 163 -10.38 0.90 -3.09
CA ALA A 163 -10.84 -0.21 -2.27
C ALA A 163 -9.95 -1.46 -2.43
N ASN A 164 -9.41 -1.69 -3.63
CA ASN A 164 -8.46 -2.77 -3.88
C ASN A 164 -7.13 -2.52 -3.16
N TYR A 165 -6.65 -1.27 -3.15
CA TYR A 165 -5.47 -0.89 -2.37
C TYR A 165 -5.70 -1.18 -0.88
N ASP A 166 -6.80 -0.71 -0.31
CA ASP A 166 -7.11 -0.84 1.11
C ASP A 166 -7.26 -2.31 1.55
N VAL A 167 -8.11 -3.09 0.86
CA VAL A 167 -8.44 -4.47 1.23
C VAL A 167 -7.24 -5.43 1.17
N GLY A 168 -6.30 -5.19 0.24
CA GLY A 168 -5.16 -6.07 0.01
C GLY A 168 -3.86 -5.61 0.67
N LEU A 169 -3.81 -4.45 1.33
CA LEU A 169 -2.59 -3.91 1.94
C LEU A 169 -2.01 -4.85 3.01
N PHE A 170 -2.91 -5.52 3.74
CA PHE A 170 -2.54 -6.53 4.73
C PHE A 170 -1.69 -7.68 4.16
N ALA A 171 -1.96 -8.11 2.93
CA ALA A 171 -1.21 -9.20 2.29
C ALA A 171 0.28 -8.86 2.08
N THR A 172 0.60 -7.57 2.04
CA THR A 172 1.96 -7.04 1.89
C THR A 172 2.62 -6.77 3.24
N THR A 173 1.88 -6.21 4.19
CA THR A 173 2.43 -5.72 5.46
C THR A 173 2.36 -6.75 6.59
N GLY A 174 1.50 -7.76 6.47
CA GLY A 174 1.22 -8.72 7.54
C GLY A 174 0.70 -8.07 8.82
N GLY A 175 0.04 -6.92 8.70
CA GLY A 175 -0.50 -6.17 9.85
C GLY A 175 0.53 -5.27 10.55
N ALA A 176 1.75 -5.12 10.02
CA ALA A 176 2.78 -4.25 10.61
C ALA A 176 2.38 -2.77 10.69
N LEU A 177 1.34 -2.35 9.94
CA LEU A 177 0.79 -0.99 9.97
C LEU A 177 -0.42 -0.86 10.91
N GLY A 178 -0.65 -1.82 11.81
CA GLY A 178 -1.82 -1.82 12.69
C GLY A 178 -3.10 -2.34 12.01
N SER A 179 -4.16 -2.51 12.81
CA SER A 179 -5.41 -3.14 12.39
C SER A 179 -6.24 -2.33 11.38
N LEU A 180 -5.96 -1.02 11.25
CA LEU A 180 -6.56 -0.11 10.26
C LEU A 180 -5.60 0.29 9.14
N ASN A 181 -4.40 -0.31 9.08
CA ASN A 181 -3.31 0.09 8.20
C ASN A 181 -2.88 1.57 8.33
N ASP A 182 -3.16 2.22 9.45
CA ASP A 182 -2.95 3.65 9.72
C ASP A 182 -1.67 3.94 10.54
N GLY A 183 -0.85 2.91 10.78
CA GLY A 183 0.32 2.98 11.65
C GLY A 183 1.36 4.03 11.26
N GLY A 184 1.44 4.39 9.97
CA GLY A 184 2.30 5.47 9.49
C GLY A 184 1.94 6.82 10.08
N GLY A 185 0.67 7.22 9.97
CA GLY A 185 0.20 8.48 10.56
C GLY A 185 0.18 8.44 12.09
N GLN A 186 -0.14 7.29 12.70
CA GLN A 186 -0.03 7.11 14.16
C GLN A 186 1.42 7.33 14.65
N ALA A 187 2.41 6.81 13.93
CA ALA A 187 3.82 6.98 14.27
C ALA A 187 4.26 8.46 14.18
N VAL A 188 3.80 9.18 13.16
CA VAL A 188 4.06 10.64 13.02
C VAL A 188 3.48 11.41 14.21
N VAL A 189 2.21 11.16 14.55
CA VAL A 189 1.55 11.79 15.70
C VAL A 189 2.28 11.48 17.00
N GLY A 190 2.62 10.20 17.22
CA GLY A 190 3.34 9.76 18.42
C GLY A 190 4.69 10.44 18.57
N TRP A 191 5.48 10.46 17.48
CA TRP A 191 6.80 11.10 17.49
C TRP A 191 6.71 12.59 17.80
N ILE A 192 5.78 13.33 17.19
CA ILE A 192 5.60 14.76 17.46
C ILE A 192 5.22 14.99 18.93
N LYS A 193 4.25 14.22 19.47
CA LYS A 193 3.81 14.36 20.86
C LYS A 193 4.92 14.03 21.86
N GLU A 194 5.86 13.16 21.51
CA GLU A 194 7.00 12.79 22.35
C GLU A 194 8.16 13.79 22.23
N ASN A 195 8.43 14.33 21.03
CA ASN A 195 9.66 15.07 20.74
C ASN A 195 9.45 16.58 20.55
N CYS A 196 8.20 17.06 20.44
CA CYS A 196 7.86 18.45 20.14
C CYS A 196 6.78 18.97 21.11
N LEU A 197 7.05 18.89 22.42
CA LEU A 197 6.06 19.09 23.50
C LEU A 197 5.29 20.42 23.47
N ASP A 198 5.94 21.52 23.04
CA ASP A 198 5.34 22.86 22.99
C ASP A 198 4.89 23.26 21.57
N TRP A 199 4.76 22.30 20.67
CA TRP A 199 4.39 22.53 19.28
C TRP A 199 3.14 21.74 18.91
N SER A 200 2.17 22.43 18.30
CA SER A 200 1.01 21.81 17.67
C SER A 200 0.83 22.42 16.28
N PRO A 201 0.56 21.62 15.25
CA PRO A 201 0.30 22.15 13.93
C PRO A 201 -1.07 22.84 13.89
N GLU A 202 -1.15 24.00 13.25
CA GLU A 202 -2.43 24.62 12.89
C GLU A 202 -2.98 24.02 11.58
N ARG A 203 -2.09 23.66 10.65
CA ARG A 203 -2.43 23.13 9.33
C ARG A 203 -1.46 22.02 8.93
N VAL A 204 -1.96 20.96 8.31
CA VAL A 204 -1.19 19.84 7.80
C VAL A 204 -1.63 19.53 6.37
N LEU A 205 -0.66 19.38 5.47
CA LEU A 205 -0.89 18.94 4.09
C LEU A 205 -0.32 17.53 3.90
N ASP A 206 -1.17 16.56 3.58
CA ASP A 206 -0.80 15.20 3.20
C ASP A 206 -0.81 15.09 1.66
N VAL A 207 0.37 14.97 1.05
CA VAL A 207 0.54 14.92 -0.40
C VAL A 207 0.64 13.47 -0.86
N GLY A 208 -0.23 13.05 -1.76
CA GLY A 208 -0.40 11.65 -2.14
C GLY A 208 -1.20 10.89 -1.08
N CYS A 209 -2.27 11.50 -0.57
CA CYS A 209 -3.01 11.00 0.59
C CYS A 209 -3.70 9.64 0.37
N THR A 210 -3.85 9.21 -0.89
CA THR A 210 -4.48 7.93 -1.28
C THR A 210 -5.86 7.79 -0.61
N VAL A 211 -6.06 6.78 0.25
CA VAL A 211 -7.32 6.54 0.98
C VAL A 211 -7.35 7.17 2.38
N GLY A 212 -6.35 8.00 2.71
CA GLY A 212 -6.27 8.72 3.96
C GLY A 212 -5.71 7.93 5.15
N HIS A 213 -4.98 6.83 4.91
CA HIS A 213 -4.35 6.04 5.99
C HIS A 213 -3.40 6.88 6.87
N ASN A 214 -2.84 7.97 6.36
CA ASN A 214 -2.03 8.92 7.16
C ASN A 214 -2.85 10.14 7.60
N ALA A 215 -3.58 10.79 6.69
CA ALA A 215 -4.39 11.98 7.02
C ALA A 215 -5.38 11.76 8.18
N VAL A 216 -6.05 10.60 8.24
CA VAL A 216 -7.04 10.29 9.29
C VAL A 216 -6.43 10.25 10.68
N PRO A 217 -5.41 9.42 10.98
CA PRO A 217 -4.81 9.38 12.31
C PRO A 217 -4.11 10.71 12.67
N ILE A 218 -3.58 11.46 11.69
CA ILE A 218 -3.04 12.81 11.95
C ILE A 218 -4.15 13.75 12.43
N ALA A 219 -5.31 13.77 11.77
CA ALA A 219 -6.45 14.58 12.17
C ALA A 219 -7.00 14.18 13.55
N GLN A 220 -6.99 12.88 13.87
CA GLN A 220 -7.36 12.39 15.22
C GLN A 220 -6.33 12.78 16.28
N GLY A 221 -5.05 12.81 15.91
CA GLY A 221 -3.93 13.17 16.77
C GLY A 221 -3.89 14.66 17.13
N PHE A 222 -4.27 15.51 16.18
CA PHE A 222 -4.29 16.98 16.27
C PHE A 222 -5.67 17.51 15.86
N PRO A 223 -6.69 17.41 16.73
CA PRO A 223 -8.09 17.72 16.39
C PRO A 223 -8.34 19.19 16.02
N GLU A 224 -7.50 20.10 16.52
CA GLU A 224 -7.57 21.53 16.21
C GLU A 224 -6.86 21.89 14.89
N ALA A 225 -6.09 20.97 14.32
CA ALA A 225 -5.38 21.20 13.07
C ALA A 225 -6.30 21.04 11.85
N GLU A 226 -6.15 21.93 10.88
CA GLU A 226 -6.70 21.73 9.54
C GLU A 226 -5.84 20.72 8.78
N VAL A 227 -6.31 19.47 8.66
CA VAL A 227 -5.65 18.45 7.85
C VAL A 227 -6.27 18.38 6.46
N ILE A 228 -5.46 18.63 5.44
CA ILE A 228 -5.83 18.64 4.02
C ILE A 228 -5.06 17.50 3.34
N GLY A 229 -5.77 16.60 2.66
CA GLY A 229 -5.16 15.58 1.81
C GLY A 229 -5.33 15.96 0.35
N ILE A 230 -4.26 15.85 -0.43
CA ILE A 230 -4.31 15.98 -1.90
C ILE A 230 -3.75 14.73 -2.54
N ASP A 231 -4.33 14.32 -3.66
CA ASP A 231 -3.84 13.24 -4.50
C ASP A 231 -4.19 13.56 -5.96
N THR A 232 -3.40 13.06 -6.90
CA THR A 232 -3.79 13.17 -8.32
C THR A 232 -4.88 12.15 -8.64
N ALA A 233 -4.98 11.05 -7.89
CA ALA A 233 -5.96 10.00 -8.10
C ALA A 233 -7.33 10.31 -7.47
N ALA A 234 -8.31 10.65 -8.32
CA ALA A 234 -9.70 10.87 -7.90
C ALA A 234 -10.33 9.70 -7.13
N PRO A 235 -10.14 8.41 -7.50
CA PRO A 235 -10.72 7.29 -6.74
C PRO A 235 -10.21 7.20 -5.29
N GLY A 236 -8.93 7.53 -5.09
CA GLY A 236 -8.33 7.59 -3.75
C GLY A 236 -8.99 8.67 -2.91
N CYS A 237 -9.03 9.90 -3.44
CA CYS A 237 -9.69 11.04 -2.78
C CYS A 237 -11.16 10.76 -2.47
N ALA A 238 -11.90 10.12 -3.39
CA ALA A 238 -13.31 9.79 -3.21
C ALA A 238 -13.56 8.75 -2.10
N MET A 239 -12.59 7.87 -1.83
CA MET A 239 -12.68 6.91 -0.72
C MET A 239 -12.10 7.47 0.59
N ALA A 240 -11.18 8.42 0.50
CA ALA A 240 -10.53 9.03 1.65
C ALA A 240 -11.54 9.65 2.61
N ARG A 241 -11.30 9.46 3.91
CA ARG A 241 -12.17 10.01 4.95
C ARG A 241 -11.47 11.16 5.67
N ARG A 242 -12.25 12.16 6.07
CA ARG A 242 -11.92 12.99 7.24
C ARG A 242 -12.75 12.50 8.43
N ALA A 243 -12.10 12.24 9.56
CA ALA A 243 -12.78 12.25 10.85
C ALA A 243 -12.81 13.71 11.32
N ARG A 244 -13.94 14.40 11.19
CA ARG A 244 -14.18 15.53 12.10
C ARG A 244 -14.66 14.91 13.43
N PRO A 245 -14.06 15.25 14.59
CA PRO A 245 -14.81 15.14 15.83
C PRO A 245 -16.01 16.08 15.66
N ALA A 246 -17.21 15.52 15.65
CA ALA A 246 -18.42 16.30 15.61
C ALA A 246 -18.47 17.19 16.86
N TRP A 247 -18.49 18.51 16.65
CA TRP A 247 -18.94 19.46 17.65
C TRP A 247 -20.14 20.21 17.03
N VAL A 248 -21.32 19.98 17.61
CA VAL A 248 -22.42 20.95 17.65
C VAL A 248 -22.19 21.77 18.92
#